data_AF-A0A966S6H7-F1
#
_entry.id   AF-A0A966S6H7-F1
#
_cell.length_a   1.000
_cell.length_b   1.000
_cell.length_c   1.000
_cell.angle_alpha   90.00
_cell.angle_beta   90.00
_cell.angle_gamma   90.00
#
_symmetry.space_group_name_H-M   'P 1'
#
loop_
_entity.id
_entity.type
_entity.pdbx_description
1 polymer ?
#
loop_
_entity_poly.entity_id
_entity_poly.type
_entity_poly.pdbx_seq_one_letter_code
_entity_poly.pdbx_strand_id
1 'polypeptide(L)'
;TKKEDFSRSNAAIDDDYINAKTDYSTILLQASAFNQYGRVFAPRYRQAHIGNFYSADSVAASRALALAYQDVRSAFIYYLEHYNQGRPIVLASHSQGALHTIWLLKEFFENKPLQKQLVAAYVVGWPLQQKTLTQIPICKTPEQTGCVCSWRTFKQGYLAPWVQKENSRGDAIVVTNPISWNTDTTFISRKNNKGAILTRFNRIFSKPADAQINSGVLFTKKPQFPWSFLYKTSNYHIGDINLYYVNIRENVATRIQHFQNNKTQSQASH
;
A
#
# COMPACT_ATOMS: atom_id res chain seq x y z
N THR A 1 11.29 17.42 -16.09
CA THR A 1 12.13 16.24 -16.41
C THR A 1 12.74 16.47 -17.76
N LYS A 2 14.08 16.49 -17.86
CA LYS A 2 14.78 16.61 -19.15
C LYS A 2 14.56 15.31 -19.95
N LYS A 3 14.53 15.46 -21.28
CA LYS A 3 14.19 14.43 -22.28
C LYS A 3 15.05 13.15 -22.23
N GLU A 4 16.17 13.16 -21.50
CA GLU A 4 17.16 12.07 -21.42
C GLU A 4 16.76 10.90 -20.49
N ASP A 5 15.85 11.14 -19.54
CA ASP A 5 15.47 10.16 -18.50
C ASP A 5 14.61 9.00 -19.03
N PHE A 6 14.08 9.11 -20.26
CA PHE A 6 13.28 8.07 -20.91
C PHE A 6 14.11 6.91 -21.47
N SER A 7 15.44 7.00 -21.48
CA SER A 7 16.32 5.95 -22.02
C SER A 7 16.57 4.79 -21.05
N ARG A 8 16.35 4.99 -19.74
CA ARG A 8 16.62 3.98 -18.70
C ARG A 8 15.32 3.36 -18.19
N SER A 9 15.28 2.03 -18.17
CA SER A 9 14.11 1.28 -17.68
C SER A 9 13.98 1.30 -16.15
N ASN A 10 15.07 1.56 -15.45
CA ASN A 10 15.11 1.72 -14.00
C ASN A 10 15.93 2.94 -13.61
N ALA A 11 15.51 3.62 -12.55
CA ALA A 11 16.29 4.69 -11.92
C ALA A 11 17.62 4.17 -11.39
N ALA A 12 18.67 4.99 -11.45
CA ALA A 12 19.91 4.70 -10.71
C ALA A 12 19.66 4.82 -9.21
N ILE A 13 20.31 3.96 -8.42
CA ILE A 13 20.06 3.89 -6.96
C ILE A 13 20.62 5.12 -6.22
N ASP A 14 21.65 5.72 -6.79
CA ASP A 14 22.43 6.87 -6.32
C ASP A 14 22.06 8.18 -7.04
N ASP A 15 20.92 8.23 -7.75
CA ASP A 15 20.44 9.47 -8.36
C ASP A 15 19.92 10.44 -7.29
N ASP A 16 20.68 11.51 -7.03
CA ASP A 16 20.36 12.51 -6.01
C ASP A 16 18.99 13.17 -6.20
N TYR A 17 18.58 13.45 -7.44
CA TYR A 17 17.31 14.11 -7.72
C TYR A 17 16.13 13.18 -7.44
N ILE A 18 16.19 11.92 -7.89
CA ILE A 18 15.17 10.91 -7.61
C ILE A 18 15.13 10.61 -6.12
N ASN A 19 16.29 10.56 -5.46
CA ASN A 19 16.38 10.32 -4.03
C ASN A 19 15.73 11.46 -3.22
N ALA A 20 16.09 12.71 -3.49
CA ALA A 20 15.47 13.87 -2.85
C ALA A 20 13.96 13.94 -3.15
N LYS A 21 13.55 13.70 -4.40
CA LYS A 21 12.14 13.65 -4.77
C LYS A 21 11.39 12.59 -3.97
N THR A 22 11.95 11.40 -3.80
CA THR A 22 11.36 10.31 -3.01
C THR A 22 11.19 10.72 -1.54
N ASP A 23 12.19 11.39 -0.95
CA ASP A 23 12.12 11.87 0.44
C ASP A 23 11.01 12.90 0.66
N TYR A 24 10.97 13.93 -0.18
CA TYR A 24 9.99 15.02 -0.06
C TYR A 24 8.62 14.70 -0.68
N SER A 25 8.42 13.50 -1.23
CA SER A 25 7.13 13.05 -1.74
C SER A 25 6.66 11.76 -1.10
N THR A 26 7.05 10.58 -1.59
CA THR A 26 6.50 9.29 -1.15
C THR A 26 6.81 8.99 0.32
N ILE A 27 8.03 9.28 0.79
CA ILE A 27 8.37 9.09 2.21
C ILE A 27 7.53 10.05 3.09
N LEU A 28 7.53 11.34 2.75
CA LEU A 28 6.77 12.35 3.48
C LEU A 28 5.25 12.08 3.47
N LEU A 29 4.67 11.76 2.32
CA LEU A 29 3.22 11.72 2.11
C LEU A 29 2.61 10.34 2.41
N GLN A 30 3.36 9.26 2.22
CA GLN A 30 2.84 7.89 2.33
C GLN A 30 3.46 7.16 3.52
N ALA A 31 4.80 7.05 3.59
CA ALA A 31 5.47 6.31 4.66
C ALA A 31 5.21 6.95 6.05
N SER A 32 5.06 8.27 6.10
CA SER A 32 4.74 8.98 7.35
C SER A 32 3.42 8.52 7.98
N ALA A 33 2.46 7.96 7.24
CA ALA A 33 1.22 7.41 7.82
C ALA A 33 1.50 6.28 8.83
N PHE A 34 2.66 5.63 8.74
CA PHE A 34 3.06 4.47 9.53
C PHE A 34 4.09 4.78 10.62
N ASN A 35 4.55 6.03 10.74
CA ASN A 35 5.71 6.39 11.57
C ASN A 35 5.40 6.70 13.05
N GLN A 36 4.15 6.53 13.50
CA GLN A 36 3.79 6.87 14.90
C GLN A 36 4.21 5.81 15.91
N TYR A 37 4.12 4.53 15.53
CA TYR A 37 4.20 3.40 16.47
C TYR A 37 5.33 2.42 16.13
N GLY A 38 6.26 2.81 15.24
CA GLY A 38 7.38 1.96 14.84
C GLY A 38 8.49 2.72 14.12
N ARG A 39 9.66 2.09 14.06
CA ARG A 39 10.79 2.53 13.22
C ARG A 39 10.45 2.24 11.76
N VAL A 40 10.52 3.27 10.92
CA VAL A 40 10.29 3.12 9.47
C VAL A 40 11.60 2.80 8.79
N PHE A 41 11.61 1.70 8.03
CA PHE A 41 12.71 1.33 7.13
C PHE A 41 12.17 1.35 5.71
N ALA A 42 12.74 2.21 4.88
CA ALA A 42 12.32 2.39 3.49
C ALA A 42 13.55 2.19 2.58
N PRO A 43 13.65 1.07 1.85
CA PRO A 43 14.80 0.81 1.01
C PRO A 43 14.84 1.77 -0.18
N ARG A 44 16.04 2.20 -0.55
CA ARG A 44 16.30 2.72 -1.89
C ARG A 44 16.49 1.54 -2.83
N TYR A 45 15.87 1.60 -3.99
CA TYR A 45 15.96 0.57 -4.99
C TYR A 45 15.85 1.20 -6.37
N ARG A 46 16.33 0.48 -7.38
CA ARG A 46 16.28 0.91 -8.79
C ARG A 46 14.85 0.85 -9.30
N GLN A 47 14.04 1.85 -8.94
CA GLN A 47 12.62 1.94 -9.26
C GLN A 47 12.39 1.78 -10.77
N ALA A 48 11.51 0.88 -11.17
CA ALA A 48 11.21 0.72 -12.59
C ALA A 48 10.41 1.94 -13.08
N HIS A 49 10.82 2.48 -14.22
CA HIS A 49 10.21 3.68 -14.79
C HIS A 49 8.72 3.46 -15.08
N ILE A 50 7.90 4.51 -14.92
CA ILE A 50 6.44 4.40 -15.03
C ILE A 50 5.99 3.89 -16.41
N GLY A 51 6.77 4.17 -17.45
CA GLY A 51 6.53 3.66 -18.80
C GLY A 51 6.46 2.14 -18.89
N ASN A 52 7.13 1.40 -18.00
CA ASN A 52 7.06 -0.06 -17.96
C ASN A 52 5.66 -0.59 -17.61
N PHE A 53 4.85 0.17 -16.87
CA PHE A 53 3.46 -0.23 -16.56
C PHE A 53 2.51 -0.08 -17.76
N TYR A 54 2.93 0.65 -18.79
CA TYR A 54 2.15 0.91 -20.00
C TYR A 54 2.82 0.37 -21.26
N SER A 55 3.97 -0.31 -21.12
CA SER A 55 4.76 -0.86 -22.22
C SER A 55 4.03 -2.03 -22.88
N ALA A 56 4.05 -2.07 -24.20
CA ALA A 56 3.63 -3.26 -24.97
C ALA A 56 4.67 -4.39 -24.89
N ASP A 57 5.94 -4.05 -24.63
CA ASP A 57 7.00 -5.02 -24.35
C ASP A 57 6.89 -5.48 -22.89
N SER A 58 6.15 -6.57 -22.69
CA SER A 58 5.92 -7.18 -21.38
C SER A 58 7.18 -7.83 -20.79
N VAL A 59 8.16 -8.20 -21.62
CA VAL A 59 9.40 -8.85 -21.18
C VAL A 59 10.34 -7.82 -20.57
N ALA A 60 10.58 -6.70 -21.27
CA ALA A 60 11.40 -5.61 -20.75
C ALA A 60 10.80 -5.01 -19.46
N ALA A 61 9.47 -4.80 -19.44
CA ALA A 61 8.77 -4.33 -18.25
C ALA A 61 8.91 -5.29 -17.07
N SER A 62 8.77 -6.60 -17.31
CA SER A 62 8.94 -7.62 -16.26
C SER A 62 10.36 -7.66 -15.72
N ARG A 63 11.38 -7.56 -16.59
CA ARG A 63 12.79 -7.49 -16.17
C ARG A 63 13.07 -6.27 -15.31
N ALA A 64 12.52 -5.11 -15.67
CA ALA A 64 12.67 -3.89 -14.89
C ALA A 64 12.07 -4.01 -13.49
N LEU A 65 10.87 -4.59 -13.38
CA LEU A 65 10.21 -4.83 -12.08
C LEU A 65 10.96 -5.87 -11.25
N ALA A 66 11.51 -6.91 -11.88
CA ALA A 66 12.32 -7.93 -11.21
C ALA A 66 13.64 -7.36 -10.67
N LEU A 67 14.33 -6.50 -11.45
CA LEU A 67 15.53 -5.80 -10.99
C LEU A 67 15.22 -4.91 -9.77
N ALA A 68 14.14 -4.15 -9.84
CA ALA A 68 13.69 -3.32 -8.71
C ALA A 68 13.42 -4.17 -7.46
N TYR A 69 12.83 -5.37 -7.63
CA TYR A 69 12.60 -6.28 -6.51
C TYR A 69 13.87 -6.87 -5.91
N GLN A 70 14.89 -7.18 -6.71
CA GLN A 70 16.14 -7.72 -6.18
C GLN A 70 16.76 -6.80 -5.13
N ASP A 71 16.67 -5.49 -5.34
CA ASP A 71 17.13 -4.49 -4.37
C ASP A 71 16.25 -4.48 -3.11
N VAL A 72 14.92 -4.48 -3.27
CA VAL A 72 13.97 -4.53 -2.14
C VAL A 72 14.17 -5.79 -1.30
N ARG A 73 14.34 -6.93 -1.97
CA ARG A 73 14.62 -8.24 -1.37
C ARG A 73 15.93 -8.21 -0.58
N SER A 74 17.00 -7.70 -1.18
CA SER A 74 18.31 -7.61 -0.53
C SER A 74 18.26 -6.70 0.70
N ALA A 75 17.57 -5.56 0.60
CA ALA A 75 17.38 -4.66 1.74
C ALA A 75 16.50 -5.27 2.84
N PHE A 76 15.49 -6.08 2.48
CA PHE A 76 14.65 -6.77 3.47
C PHE A 76 15.46 -7.83 4.23
N ILE A 77 16.30 -8.61 3.53
CA ILE A 77 17.24 -9.56 4.16
C ILE A 77 18.16 -8.81 5.13
N TYR A 78 18.80 -7.72 4.67
CA TYR A 78 19.65 -6.90 5.52
C TYR A 78 18.91 -6.36 6.76
N TYR A 79 17.66 -5.91 6.59
CA TYR A 79 16.81 -5.51 7.72
C TYR A 79 16.59 -6.63 8.72
N LEU A 80 16.28 -7.85 8.26
CA LEU A 80 16.06 -9.00 9.14
C LEU A 80 17.32 -9.35 9.92
N GLU A 81 18.48 -9.33 9.28
CA GLU A 81 19.79 -9.71 9.85
C GLU A 81 20.33 -8.67 10.83
N HIS A 82 20.16 -7.37 10.54
CA HIS A 82 20.84 -6.30 11.28
C HIS A 82 19.94 -5.45 12.17
N TYR A 83 18.64 -5.35 11.86
CA TYR A 83 17.77 -4.36 12.52
C TYR A 83 16.49 -4.93 13.14
N ASN A 84 15.96 -6.04 12.63
CA ASN A 84 14.65 -6.54 13.06
C ASN A 84 14.66 -7.06 14.50
N GLN A 85 15.70 -7.80 14.89
CA GLN A 85 15.86 -8.34 16.26
C GLN A 85 14.59 -9.08 16.77
N GLY A 86 13.88 -9.78 15.88
CA GLY A 86 12.65 -10.52 16.20
C GLY A 86 11.42 -9.65 16.49
N ARG A 87 11.45 -8.35 16.15
CA ARG A 87 10.32 -7.44 16.35
C ARG A 87 9.14 -7.77 15.41
N PRO A 88 7.90 -7.43 15.81
CA PRO A 88 6.76 -7.51 14.92
C PRO A 88 6.94 -6.61 13.69
N ILE A 89 6.47 -7.07 12.53
CA ILE A 89 6.66 -6.43 11.22
C ILE A 89 5.32 -5.94 10.69
N VAL A 90 5.27 -4.67 10.29
CA VAL A 90 4.23 -4.11 9.43
C VAL A 90 4.86 -3.86 8.06
N LEU A 91 4.27 -4.42 7.00
CA LEU A 91 4.65 -4.08 5.63
C LEU A 91 3.71 -3.00 5.12
N ALA A 92 4.25 -1.92 4.55
CA ALA A 92 3.47 -0.82 4.01
C ALA A 92 4.01 -0.41 2.65
N SER A 93 3.12 -0.28 1.68
CA SER A 93 3.53 -0.13 0.28
C SER A 93 2.46 0.53 -0.58
N HIS A 94 2.89 1.15 -1.67
CA HIS A 94 2.00 1.73 -2.67
C HIS A 94 2.47 1.39 -4.08
N SER A 95 1.53 1.10 -4.98
CA SER A 95 1.76 0.94 -6.42
C SER A 95 2.85 -0.11 -6.72
N GLN A 96 3.98 0.27 -7.30
CA GLN A 96 5.11 -0.63 -7.57
C GLN A 96 5.58 -1.36 -6.30
N GLY A 97 5.67 -0.66 -5.17
CA GLY A 97 6.08 -1.27 -3.91
C GLY A 97 5.06 -2.29 -3.39
N ALA A 98 3.78 -2.18 -3.77
CA ALA A 98 2.76 -3.14 -3.41
C ALA A 98 2.91 -4.45 -4.18
N LEU A 99 3.29 -4.40 -5.46
CA LEU A 99 3.73 -5.60 -6.19
C LEU A 99 4.93 -6.27 -5.50
N HIS A 100 5.95 -5.49 -5.13
CA HIS A 100 7.13 -6.02 -4.42
C HIS A 100 6.78 -6.58 -3.04
N THR A 101 5.83 -5.98 -2.33
CA THR A 101 5.35 -6.49 -1.04
C THR A 101 4.62 -7.82 -1.20
N ILE A 102 3.84 -8.01 -2.27
CA ILE A 102 3.24 -9.32 -2.59
C ILE A 102 4.34 -10.37 -2.79
N TRP A 103 5.42 -10.03 -3.49
CA TRP A 103 6.55 -10.95 -3.69
C TRP A 103 7.29 -11.26 -2.37
N LEU A 104 7.52 -10.25 -1.51
CA LEU A 104 8.07 -10.47 -0.17
C LEU A 104 7.19 -11.39 0.69
N LEU A 105 5.86 -11.17 0.67
CA LEU A 105 4.91 -12.00 1.41
C LEU A 105 4.98 -13.47 0.97
N LYS A 106 5.04 -13.72 -0.34
CA LYS A 106 5.19 -15.08 -0.88
C LYS A 106 6.52 -15.72 -0.50
N GLU A 107 7.61 -14.96 -0.59
CA GLU A 107 8.96 -15.51 -0.41
C GLU A 107 9.30 -15.75 1.06
N PHE A 108 8.98 -14.79 1.93
CA PHE A 108 9.45 -14.78 3.32
C PHE A 108 8.38 -15.12 4.36
N PHE A 109 7.10 -14.97 4.04
CA PHE A 109 6.02 -15.14 5.02
C PHE A 109 5.17 -16.39 4.76
N GLU A 110 4.64 -16.61 3.56
CA GLU A 110 3.72 -17.72 3.31
C GLU A 110 4.34 -19.09 3.64
N ASN A 111 3.72 -19.80 4.59
CA ASN A 111 4.21 -21.10 5.08
C ASN A 111 5.63 -21.03 5.68
N LYS A 112 6.05 -19.86 6.19
CA LYS A 112 7.36 -19.64 6.81
C LYS A 112 7.23 -19.16 8.26
N PRO A 113 8.24 -19.40 9.12
CA PRO A 113 8.22 -18.94 10.51
C PRO A 113 8.02 -17.43 10.67
N LEU A 114 8.51 -16.61 9.73
CA LEU A 114 8.39 -15.16 9.78
C LEU A 114 6.93 -14.69 9.73
N GLN A 115 5.99 -15.50 9.23
CA GLN A 115 4.55 -15.21 9.29
C GLN A 115 4.07 -14.89 10.71
N LYS A 116 4.67 -15.54 11.72
CA LYS A 116 4.36 -15.29 13.14
C LYS A 116 4.74 -13.90 13.62
N GLN A 117 5.57 -13.15 12.87
CA GLN A 117 5.94 -11.76 13.15
C GLN A 117 5.09 -10.75 12.37
N LEU A 118 4.24 -11.18 11.44
CA LEU A 118 3.43 -10.27 10.63
C LEU A 118 2.28 -9.68 11.44
N VAL A 119 2.33 -8.37 11.70
CA VAL A 119 1.21 -7.62 12.26
C VAL A 119 0.15 -7.44 11.19
N ALA A 120 0.51 -6.78 10.08
CA ALA A 120 -0.33 -6.64 8.89
C ALA A 120 0.52 -6.18 7.70
N ALA A 121 0.02 -6.44 6.49
CA ALA A 121 0.57 -5.87 5.26
C ALA A 121 -0.44 -4.93 4.59
N TYR A 122 -0.08 -3.67 4.38
CA TYR A 122 -0.84 -2.68 3.63
C TYR A 122 -0.29 -2.62 2.20
N VAL A 123 -0.95 -3.34 1.30
CA VAL A 123 -0.59 -3.55 -0.12
C VAL A 123 -1.48 -2.64 -0.97
N VAL A 124 -1.17 -1.36 -1.00
CA VAL A 124 -2.07 -0.33 -1.55
C VAL A 124 -1.73 -0.01 -3.01
N GLY A 125 -2.71 0.28 -3.85
CA GLY A 125 -2.47 0.74 -5.22
C GLY A 125 -2.07 -0.38 -6.19
N TRP A 126 -2.30 -1.66 -5.86
CA TRP A 126 -2.04 -2.79 -6.75
C TRP A 126 -3.18 -3.81 -6.69
N PRO A 127 -3.61 -4.42 -7.83
CA PRO A 127 -4.61 -5.48 -7.79
C PRO A 127 -4.06 -6.69 -7.03
N LEU A 128 -4.76 -7.10 -5.96
CA LEU A 128 -4.48 -8.34 -5.25
C LEU A 128 -5.56 -9.36 -5.58
N GLN A 129 -5.24 -10.37 -6.39
CA GLN A 129 -6.20 -11.46 -6.66
C GLN A 129 -6.33 -12.33 -5.40
N GLN A 130 -7.54 -12.80 -5.09
CA GLN A 130 -7.85 -13.63 -3.92
C GLN A 130 -6.97 -14.88 -3.82
N LYS A 131 -6.62 -15.48 -4.97
CA LYS A 131 -5.76 -16.67 -5.06
C LYS A 131 -4.26 -16.39 -4.93
N THR A 132 -3.86 -15.12 -4.78
CA THR A 132 -2.43 -14.74 -4.80
C THR A 132 -1.70 -15.23 -3.56
N LEU A 133 -2.33 -15.10 -2.39
CA LEU A 133 -1.83 -15.53 -1.09
C LEU A 133 -2.81 -16.57 -0.56
N THR A 134 -2.33 -17.76 -0.23
CA THR A 134 -3.16 -18.87 0.24
C THR A 134 -3.24 -18.95 1.76
N GLN A 135 -2.20 -18.49 2.48
CA GLN A 135 -2.14 -18.56 3.94
C GLN A 135 -2.34 -17.24 4.67
N ILE A 136 -2.09 -16.13 3.98
CA ILE A 136 -2.21 -14.79 4.58
C ILE A 136 -3.55 -14.22 4.13
N PRO A 137 -4.59 -14.20 4.98
CA PRO A 137 -5.92 -13.78 4.58
C PRO A 137 -5.99 -12.26 4.37
N ILE A 138 -7.00 -11.81 3.61
CA ILE A 138 -7.42 -10.41 3.65
C ILE A 138 -7.95 -10.09 5.06
N CYS A 139 -7.64 -8.90 5.58
CA CYS A 139 -8.14 -8.44 6.85
C CYS A 139 -9.66 -8.17 6.78
N LYS A 140 -10.40 -8.72 7.75
CA LYS A 140 -11.86 -8.62 7.89
C LYS A 140 -12.31 -7.78 9.08
N THR A 141 -11.42 -7.52 10.04
CA THR A 141 -11.69 -6.64 11.19
C THR A 141 -10.56 -5.63 11.40
N PRO A 142 -10.82 -4.51 12.10
CA PRO A 142 -9.78 -3.53 12.42
C PRO A 142 -8.62 -4.14 13.23
N GLU A 143 -8.91 -5.06 14.14
CA GLU A 143 -7.96 -5.65 15.10
C GLU A 143 -7.22 -6.88 14.56
N GLN A 144 -7.68 -7.45 13.43
CA GLN A 144 -7.09 -8.66 12.87
C GLN A 144 -5.60 -8.45 12.55
N THR A 145 -4.79 -9.43 12.94
CA THR A 145 -3.34 -9.46 12.67
C THR A 145 -2.99 -10.64 11.77
N GLY A 146 -1.76 -10.66 11.23
CA GLY A 146 -1.31 -11.70 10.30
C GLY A 146 -2.06 -11.69 8.97
N CYS A 147 -2.58 -10.52 8.56
CA CYS A 147 -3.46 -10.36 7.40
C CYS A 147 -2.99 -9.23 6.47
N VAL A 148 -3.58 -9.17 5.27
CA VAL A 148 -3.30 -8.15 4.25
C VAL A 148 -4.48 -7.18 4.10
N CYS A 149 -4.21 -5.90 3.89
CA CYS A 149 -5.14 -4.92 3.38
C CYS A 149 -4.73 -4.50 1.97
N SER A 150 -5.70 -4.31 1.08
CA SER A 150 -5.45 -3.84 -0.29
C SER A 150 -6.60 -2.98 -0.79
N TRP A 151 -6.30 -1.89 -1.50
CA TRP A 151 -7.30 -1.11 -2.22
C TRP A 151 -6.67 -0.28 -3.33
N ARG A 152 -7.52 0.15 -4.27
CA ARG A 152 -7.22 1.12 -5.33
C ARG A 152 -8.39 2.07 -5.43
N THR A 153 -8.17 3.36 -5.31
CA THR A 153 -9.24 4.34 -5.15
C THR A 153 -9.60 5.01 -6.48
N PHE A 154 -10.88 4.96 -6.82
CA PHE A 154 -11.45 5.62 -8.00
C PHE A 154 -12.66 6.48 -7.63
N LYS A 155 -12.96 7.45 -8.49
CA LYS A 155 -14.20 8.21 -8.41
C LYS A 155 -15.40 7.27 -8.60
N GLN A 156 -16.44 7.46 -7.80
CA GLN A 156 -17.69 6.71 -7.92
C GLN A 156 -18.19 6.71 -9.37
N GLY A 157 -18.46 5.51 -9.89
CA GLY A 157 -18.92 5.29 -11.26
C GLY A 157 -17.83 5.27 -12.34
N TYR A 158 -16.56 5.45 -11.98
CA TYR A 158 -15.45 5.38 -12.94
C TYR A 158 -14.61 4.11 -12.76
N LEU A 159 -14.67 3.21 -13.74
CA LEU A 159 -13.75 2.07 -13.85
C LEU A 159 -12.74 2.34 -14.96
N ALA A 160 -11.46 2.32 -14.62
CA ALA A 160 -10.41 2.46 -15.62
C ALA A 160 -10.42 1.27 -16.61
N PRO A 161 -10.04 1.46 -17.89
CA PRO A 161 -10.11 0.41 -18.90
C PRO A 161 -9.35 -0.87 -18.54
N TRP A 162 -8.20 -0.77 -17.85
CA TRP A 162 -7.46 -1.94 -17.39
C TRP A 162 -8.18 -2.70 -16.27
N VAL A 163 -8.92 -2.01 -15.39
CA VAL A 163 -9.78 -2.64 -14.36
C VAL A 163 -10.96 -3.34 -15.01
N GLN A 164 -11.55 -2.76 -16.06
CA GLN A 164 -12.60 -3.44 -16.81
C GLN A 164 -12.07 -4.75 -17.44
N LYS A 165 -10.87 -4.72 -18.03
CA LYS A 165 -10.19 -5.92 -18.54
C LYS A 165 -9.86 -6.94 -17.45
N GLU A 166 -9.45 -6.50 -16.25
CA GLU A 166 -9.29 -7.39 -15.08
C GLU A 166 -10.61 -8.10 -14.75
N ASN A 167 -11.71 -7.34 -14.65
CA ASN A 167 -13.03 -7.87 -14.32
C ASN A 167 -13.55 -8.82 -15.41
N SER A 168 -13.36 -8.50 -16.70
CA SER A 168 -13.75 -9.37 -17.82
C SER A 168 -12.98 -10.70 -17.85
N ARG A 169 -11.77 -10.76 -17.29
CA ARG A 169 -11.01 -12.01 -17.12
C ARG A 169 -11.51 -12.86 -15.94
N GLY A 170 -12.43 -12.35 -15.14
CA GLY A 170 -12.91 -13.00 -13.93
C GLY A 170 -11.92 -12.91 -12.76
N ASP A 171 -11.01 -11.94 -12.76
CA ASP A 171 -10.07 -11.75 -11.66
C ASP A 171 -10.82 -11.34 -10.37
N ALA A 172 -10.87 -12.23 -9.38
CA ALA A 172 -11.41 -11.91 -8.06
C ALA A 172 -10.43 -11.04 -7.27
N ILE A 173 -10.53 -9.71 -7.39
CA ILE A 173 -9.68 -8.76 -6.66
C ILE A 173 -10.25 -8.51 -5.25
N VAL A 174 -9.43 -8.76 -4.23
CA VAL A 174 -9.79 -8.48 -2.83
C VAL A 174 -9.53 -7.02 -2.49
N VAL A 175 -10.45 -6.42 -1.73
CA VAL A 175 -10.40 -5.02 -1.32
C VAL A 175 -10.74 -4.90 0.16
N THR A 176 -9.98 -4.11 0.90
CA THR A 176 -10.28 -3.67 2.26
C THR A 176 -10.73 -2.22 2.23
N ASN A 177 -11.84 -1.91 2.90
CA ASN A 177 -12.30 -0.54 3.07
C ASN A 177 -11.44 0.15 4.13
N PRO A 178 -10.70 1.23 3.81
CA PRO A 178 -9.77 1.87 4.74
C PRO A 178 -10.46 2.74 5.80
N ILE A 179 -11.80 2.76 5.84
CA ILE A 179 -12.57 3.38 6.92
C ILE A 179 -13.07 2.32 7.91
N SER A 180 -13.68 1.23 7.43
CA SER A 180 -14.24 0.16 8.28
C SER A 180 -13.25 -0.97 8.60
N TRP A 181 -12.15 -1.07 7.86
CA TRP A 181 -11.13 -2.13 7.96
C TRP A 181 -11.66 -3.56 7.73
N ASN A 182 -12.76 -3.66 6.98
CA ASN A 182 -13.35 -4.92 6.57
C ASN A 182 -13.53 -4.98 5.04
N THR A 183 -14.12 -6.07 4.55
CA THR A 183 -14.33 -6.32 3.11
C THR A 183 -15.79 -6.12 2.69
N ASP A 184 -16.61 -5.50 3.53
CA ASP A 184 -18.03 -5.32 3.24
C ASP A 184 -18.22 -4.29 2.12
N THR A 185 -19.22 -4.52 1.28
CA THR A 185 -19.57 -3.63 0.15
C THR A 185 -20.47 -2.45 0.58
N THR A 186 -20.71 -2.32 1.88
CA THR A 186 -21.53 -1.25 2.44
C THR A 186 -20.86 0.11 2.23
N PHE A 187 -21.68 1.10 1.91
CA PHE A 187 -21.21 2.47 1.78
C PHE A 187 -20.84 3.04 3.15
N ILE A 188 -19.60 3.50 3.30
CA ILE A 188 -19.13 4.17 4.51
C ILE A 188 -19.00 5.66 4.25
N SER A 189 -19.81 6.45 4.96
CA SER A 189 -19.83 7.92 4.82
C SER A 189 -18.48 8.55 5.15
N ARG A 190 -18.13 9.63 4.43
CA ARG A 190 -16.94 10.45 4.69
C ARG A 190 -16.90 10.99 6.12
N LYS A 191 -18.04 11.06 6.81
CA LYS A 191 -18.12 11.47 8.23
C LYS A 191 -17.27 10.58 9.14
N ASN A 192 -17.03 9.32 8.75
CA ASN A 192 -16.22 8.34 9.47
C ASN A 192 -14.74 8.36 9.05
N ASN A 193 -14.38 9.13 8.02
CA ASN A 193 -12.99 9.32 7.63
C ASN A 193 -12.34 10.36 8.55
N LYS A 194 -11.33 9.92 9.31
CA LYS A 194 -10.69 10.64 10.40
C LYS A 194 -9.73 11.72 9.90
N GLY A 195 -9.26 11.61 8.65
CA GLY A 195 -8.59 12.71 7.99
C GLY A 195 -7.60 12.32 6.91
N ALA A 196 -7.37 13.26 5.99
CA ALA A 196 -6.38 13.20 4.93
C ALA A 196 -5.23 14.17 5.16
N ILE A 197 -4.10 13.88 4.53
CA ILE A 197 -3.01 14.83 4.35
C ILE A 197 -2.83 15.13 2.86
N LEU A 198 -2.71 16.41 2.50
CA LEU A 198 -2.46 16.83 1.12
C LEU A 198 -0.98 17.13 0.89
N THR A 199 -0.59 17.41 -0.36
CA THR A 199 0.81 17.61 -0.78
C THR A 199 1.56 18.72 -0.05
N ARG A 200 0.86 19.74 0.47
CA ARG A 200 1.48 20.79 1.31
C ARG A 200 1.92 20.30 2.70
N PHE A 201 1.45 19.12 3.12
CA PHE A 201 1.79 18.48 4.39
C PHE A 201 1.69 19.40 5.62
N ASN A 202 0.74 20.34 5.62
CA ASN A 202 0.68 21.39 6.64
C ASN A 202 -0.45 21.21 7.66
N ARG A 203 -1.46 20.39 7.36
CA ARG A 203 -2.57 20.09 8.27
C ARG A 203 -3.36 18.87 7.83
N ILE A 204 -4.04 18.25 8.79
CA ILE A 204 -5.04 17.21 8.53
C ILE A 204 -6.35 17.85 8.04
N PHE A 205 -6.91 17.29 6.97
CA PHE A 205 -8.22 17.66 6.44
C PHE A 205 -9.24 16.62 6.88
N SER A 206 -10.20 17.01 7.71
CA SER A 206 -11.22 16.11 8.23
C SER A 206 -12.21 15.65 7.14
N LYS A 207 -12.68 14.40 7.23
CA LYS A 207 -13.78 13.86 6.42
C LYS A 207 -13.57 13.97 4.90
N PRO A 208 -12.36 13.74 4.38
CA PRO A 208 -11.99 14.08 3.00
C PRO A 208 -12.68 13.19 1.95
N ALA A 209 -12.95 11.92 2.26
CA ALA A 209 -13.46 10.94 1.31
C ALA A 209 -14.33 9.90 2.01
N ASP A 210 -15.38 9.44 1.32
CA ASP A 210 -16.14 8.24 1.69
C ASP A 210 -15.46 6.98 1.12
N ALA A 211 -16.04 5.81 1.33
CA ALA A 211 -15.49 4.56 0.83
C ALA A 211 -16.59 3.52 0.60
N GLN A 212 -16.62 2.92 -0.58
CA GLN A 212 -17.48 1.77 -0.89
C GLN A 212 -16.73 0.79 -1.78
N ILE A 213 -16.71 -0.50 -1.41
CA ILE A 213 -16.14 -1.55 -2.24
C ILE A 213 -17.13 -1.95 -3.32
N ASN A 214 -16.68 -1.96 -4.57
CA ASN A 214 -17.44 -2.51 -5.70
C ASN A 214 -16.47 -2.83 -6.86
N SER A 215 -16.75 -3.89 -7.63
CA SER A 215 -16.03 -4.19 -8.88
C SER A 215 -14.50 -4.31 -8.74
N GLY A 216 -14.02 -4.86 -7.61
CA GLY A 216 -12.60 -5.05 -7.35
C GLY A 216 -11.81 -3.76 -7.08
N VAL A 217 -12.50 -2.67 -6.74
CA VAL A 217 -11.90 -1.37 -6.41
C VAL A 217 -12.61 -0.69 -5.22
N LEU A 218 -12.00 0.38 -4.72
CA LEU A 218 -12.58 1.27 -3.72
C LEU A 218 -13.14 2.51 -4.42
N PHE A 219 -14.45 2.69 -4.41
CA PHE A 219 -15.07 3.93 -4.86
C PHE A 219 -15.15 4.96 -3.75
N THR A 220 -14.92 6.21 -4.15
CA THR A 220 -15.29 7.37 -3.36
C THR A 220 -15.91 8.47 -4.24
N LYS A 221 -16.83 9.25 -3.69
CA LYS A 221 -17.25 10.51 -4.28
C LYS A 221 -16.06 11.45 -4.42
N LYS A 222 -16.25 12.55 -5.15
CA LYS A 222 -15.19 13.57 -5.26
C LYS A 222 -14.70 13.99 -3.87
N PRO A 223 -13.39 13.83 -3.57
CA PRO A 223 -12.85 14.22 -2.28
C PRO A 223 -13.13 15.69 -1.94
N GLN A 224 -13.37 15.95 -0.66
CA GLN A 224 -13.74 17.26 -0.14
C GLN A 224 -12.59 17.86 0.68
N PHE A 225 -11.96 18.87 0.09
CA PHE A 225 -10.96 19.71 0.72
C PHE A 225 -10.92 21.05 -0.03
N PRO A 226 -10.35 22.13 0.55
CA PRO A 226 -10.20 23.40 -0.13
C PRO A 226 -9.55 23.23 -1.50
N TRP A 227 -10.15 23.84 -2.52
CA TRP A 227 -9.72 23.75 -3.93
C TRP A 227 -9.89 22.37 -4.58
N SER A 228 -10.62 21.43 -3.97
CA SER A 228 -10.86 20.13 -4.60
C SER A 228 -11.62 20.23 -5.92
N PHE A 229 -12.28 21.36 -6.22
CA PHE A 229 -12.86 21.61 -7.55
C PHE A 229 -11.82 21.52 -8.68
N LEU A 230 -10.55 21.87 -8.43
CA LEU A 230 -9.43 21.72 -9.36
C LEU A 230 -8.99 20.25 -9.54
N TYR A 231 -9.34 19.37 -8.61
CA TYR A 231 -9.09 17.94 -8.70
C TYR A 231 -10.14 17.30 -9.63
N LYS A 232 -9.79 17.21 -10.93
CA LYS A 232 -10.69 16.75 -12.02
C LYS A 232 -10.46 15.31 -12.46
N THR A 233 -9.40 14.64 -11.99
CA THR A 233 -9.16 13.23 -12.29
C THR A 233 -10.25 12.33 -11.72
N SER A 234 -10.52 11.20 -12.36
CA SER A 234 -11.38 10.13 -11.83
C SER A 234 -10.57 8.96 -11.25
N ASN A 235 -9.26 8.93 -11.49
CA ASN A 235 -8.34 7.99 -10.87
C ASN A 235 -7.65 8.69 -9.68
N TYR A 236 -7.87 8.17 -8.47
CA TYR A 236 -7.34 8.73 -7.22
C TYR A 236 -6.15 7.94 -6.67
N HIS A 237 -5.53 7.09 -7.48
CA HIS A 237 -4.38 6.24 -7.13
C HIS A 237 -3.27 6.95 -6.35
N ILE A 238 -2.86 8.17 -6.75
CA ILE A 238 -1.83 8.93 -6.01
C ILE A 238 -2.24 9.27 -4.57
N GLY A 239 -3.54 9.29 -4.30
CA GLY A 239 -4.14 9.60 -3.01
C GLY A 239 -4.60 8.39 -2.21
N ASP A 240 -4.33 7.14 -2.64
CA ASP A 240 -4.87 5.94 -1.99
C ASP A 240 -4.55 5.89 -0.48
N ILE A 241 -3.35 6.32 -0.09
CA ILE A 241 -2.94 6.43 1.32
C ILE A 241 -3.39 7.77 1.91
N ASN A 242 -3.09 8.86 1.20
CA ASN A 242 -3.32 10.23 1.66
C ASN A 242 -4.77 10.55 2.00
N LEU A 243 -5.74 10.00 1.25
CA LEU A 243 -7.17 10.22 1.47
C LEU A 243 -7.68 9.58 2.78
N TYR A 244 -6.96 8.60 3.32
CA TYR A 244 -7.33 7.85 4.52
C TYR A 244 -6.20 7.86 5.57
N TYR A 245 -5.34 8.89 5.53
CA TYR A 245 -4.10 8.99 6.28
C TYR A 245 -4.25 8.72 7.78
N VAL A 246 -5.21 9.39 8.44
CA VAL A 246 -5.42 9.24 9.89
C VAL A 246 -6.03 7.88 10.21
N ASN A 247 -6.95 7.39 9.39
CA ASN A 247 -7.51 6.05 9.57
C ASN A 247 -6.40 4.99 9.56
N ILE A 248 -5.49 5.05 8.58
CA ILE A 248 -4.36 4.12 8.46
C ILE A 248 -3.49 4.19 9.71
N ARG A 249 -3.12 5.41 10.12
CA ARG A 249 -2.25 5.65 11.27
C ARG A 249 -2.81 5.06 12.56
N GLU A 250 -4.11 5.21 12.78
CA GLU A 250 -4.78 4.62 13.94
C GLU A 250 -4.93 3.10 13.83
N ASN A 251 -5.25 2.56 12.65
CA ASN A 251 -5.41 1.12 12.49
C ASN A 251 -4.08 0.35 12.67
N VAL A 252 -2.97 0.93 12.20
CA VAL A 252 -1.64 0.37 12.47
C VAL A 252 -1.39 0.28 13.97
N ALA A 253 -1.76 1.32 14.73
CA ALA A 253 -1.67 1.32 16.20
C ALA A 253 -2.49 0.19 16.82
N THR A 254 -3.77 0.09 16.43
CA THR A 254 -4.69 -0.93 16.90
C THR A 254 -4.12 -2.33 16.67
N ARG A 255 -3.63 -2.62 15.45
CA ARG A 255 -3.10 -3.95 15.13
C ARG A 255 -1.80 -4.27 15.84
N ILE A 256 -0.91 -3.29 16.03
CA ILE A 256 0.31 -3.49 16.82
C ILE A 256 -0.07 -3.83 18.27
N GLN A 257 -1.01 -3.12 18.87
CA GLN A 257 -1.48 -3.38 20.23
C GLN A 257 -2.10 -4.78 20.35
N HIS A 258 -3.00 -5.15 19.43
CA HIS A 258 -3.61 -6.47 19.44
C HIS A 258 -2.60 -7.59 19.21
N PHE A 259 -1.61 -7.39 18.33
CA PHE A 259 -0.54 -8.36 18.12
C PHE A 259 0.26 -8.61 19.41
N GLN A 260 0.60 -7.54 20.13
CA GLN A 260 1.33 -7.63 21.40
C GLN A 260 0.51 -8.35 22.48
N ASN A 261 -0.76 -7.99 22.63
CA ASN A 261 -1.66 -8.62 23.61
C ASN A 261 -1.81 -10.13 23.37
N ASN A 262 -2.00 -10.54 22.11
CA ASN A 262 -2.13 -11.96 21.75
C ASN A 262 -0.84 -12.74 22.05
N LYS A 263 0.33 -12.12 21.87
CA LYS A 263 1.62 -12.75 22.18
C LYS A 263 1.82 -12.92 23.69
N THR A 264 1.41 -11.95 24.50
CA THR A 264 1.47 -12.06 25.96
C THR A 264 0.54 -13.17 26.48
N GLN A 265 -0.68 -13.25 25.94
CA GLN A 265 -1.63 -14.29 26.32
C GLN A 265 -1.13 -15.70 25.96
N SER A 266 -0.54 -15.89 24.78
CA SER A 266 0.01 -17.20 24.40
C SER A 266 1.22 -17.61 25.25
N GLN A 267 2.02 -16.65 25.72
CA GLN A 267 3.13 -16.91 26.64
C GLN A 267 2.66 -17.20 28.08
N ALA A 268 1.55 -16.63 28.52
CA ALA A 268 0.97 -16.90 29.85
C ALA A 268 0.18 -18.22 29.94
N SER A 269 -0.11 -18.84 28.79
CA SER A 269 -0.89 -20.10 28.69
C SER A 269 -0.02 -21.35 28.61
N HIS A 270 1.30 -21.20 28.66
CA HIS A 270 2.33 -22.22 28.57
C HIS A 270 3.22 -22.19 29.81
#